data_AF-A0A7Y4YQ82-F1
#
_entry.id   AF-A0A7Y4YQ82-F1
#
_cell.length_a   1.000
_cell.length_b   1.000
_cell.length_c   1.000
_cell.angle_alpha   90.00
_cell.angle_beta   90.00
_cell.angle_gamma   90.00
#
_symmetry.space_group_name_H-M   'P 1'
#
loop_
_entity.id
_entity.type
_entity.pdbx_description
1 polymer ?
#
loop_
_entity_poly.entity_id
_entity_poly.type
_entity_poly.pdbx_seq_one_letter_code
_entity_poly.pdbx_strand_id
1 'polypeptide(L)'
;MKIAIVCLAALFLAMGIAIASPDTGSTEILPTYAILPASILRPEGVAIPIQNLSRFQNWHGLVCAINGCEFRPASLNFDKQPDSNDQPGCGKIHIHYLPLKKIEGEFTIAFIVGNSEVSSTQLPSWFTSHTPRTAKDAENGSLGITISTPTQGDVHLVPRWNKRNNDTYLTLYLENKKQRQSLGRISLEAVNAGFKTSDILIWAGDMDGDGKIDLITRVGSETPTGLRLWLSSKRDENEMVGVAATLENWIDIEEQEGC
;
A
#
# COMPACT_ATOMS: atom_id res chain seq x y z
N MET A 1 -12.78 -88.75 -19.30
CA MET A 1 -11.52 -89.18 -18.63
C MET A 1 -10.53 -88.02 -18.72
N LYS A 2 -9.89 -87.68 -17.59
CA LYS A 2 -8.85 -86.65 -17.35
C LYS A 2 -9.32 -85.26 -16.89
N ILE A 3 -9.12 -85.12 -15.58
CA ILE A 3 -8.97 -83.98 -14.67
C ILE A 3 -7.90 -82.97 -15.16
N ALA A 4 -8.09 -81.66 -14.91
CA ALA A 4 -7.07 -80.73 -14.37
C ALA A 4 -7.63 -79.29 -14.22
N ILE A 5 -7.80 -78.77 -13.00
CA ILE A 5 -6.88 -77.90 -12.22
C ILE A 5 -7.14 -76.38 -12.42
N VAL A 6 -7.83 -75.82 -11.42
CA VAL A 6 -7.57 -74.59 -10.63
C VAL A 6 -6.67 -73.50 -11.25
N CYS A 7 -7.20 -72.27 -11.33
CA CYS A 7 -6.48 -71.08 -10.86
C CYS A 7 -7.45 -70.02 -10.33
N LEU A 8 -7.39 -69.87 -9.01
CA LEU A 8 -8.07 -68.90 -8.16
C LEU A 8 -7.25 -67.61 -8.20
N ALA A 9 -7.79 -66.51 -8.73
CA ALA A 9 -7.20 -65.19 -8.57
C ALA A 9 -8.12 -64.35 -7.69
N ALA A 10 -7.80 -64.35 -6.38
CA ALA A 10 -8.40 -63.45 -5.41
C ALA A 10 -7.88 -62.03 -5.65
N LEU A 11 -8.77 -61.13 -6.09
CA LEU A 11 -8.49 -59.71 -6.19
C LEU A 11 -8.55 -59.11 -4.78
N PHE A 12 -7.40 -58.88 -4.17
CA PHE A 12 -7.31 -58.11 -2.93
C PHE A 12 -7.59 -56.63 -3.24
N LEU A 13 -8.76 -56.12 -2.81
CA LEU A 13 -8.96 -54.68 -2.64
C LEU A 13 -8.11 -54.22 -1.45
N ALA A 14 -6.98 -53.58 -1.73
CA ALA A 14 -6.27 -52.80 -0.73
C ALA A 14 -7.06 -51.50 -0.49
N MET A 15 -7.84 -51.46 0.59
CA MET A 15 -8.31 -50.19 1.17
C MET A 15 -7.09 -49.46 1.76
N GLY A 16 -6.52 -48.55 0.97
CA GLY A 16 -5.58 -47.57 1.48
C GLY A 16 -6.31 -46.59 2.38
N ILE A 17 -6.09 -46.69 3.69
CA ILE A 17 -6.40 -45.62 4.64
C ILE A 17 -5.46 -44.47 4.28
N ALA A 18 -5.98 -43.43 3.63
CA ALA A 18 -5.27 -42.17 3.46
C ALA A 18 -5.14 -41.54 4.86
N ILE A 19 -3.97 -41.68 5.45
CA ILE A 19 -3.58 -40.89 6.61
C ILE A 19 -3.45 -39.46 6.09
N ALA A 20 -4.41 -38.61 6.45
CA ALA A 20 -4.31 -37.17 6.22
C ALA A 20 -3.03 -36.68 6.89
N SER A 21 -2.06 -36.26 6.07
CA SER A 21 -0.88 -35.58 6.56
C SER A 21 -1.34 -34.26 7.19
N PRO A 22 -0.95 -33.93 8.43
CA PRO A 22 -1.26 -32.63 9.01
C PRO A 22 -0.62 -31.55 8.14
N ASP A 23 -1.44 -30.58 7.74
CA ASP A 23 -1.11 -29.42 6.91
C ASP A 23 0.35 -28.98 7.07
N THR A 24 1.12 -29.22 6.02
CA THR A 24 2.41 -28.58 5.81
C THR A 24 2.20 -27.07 5.78
N GLY A 25 2.90 -26.38 6.67
CA GLY A 25 2.79 -24.96 6.95
C GLY A 25 2.50 -24.10 5.73
N SER A 26 1.52 -23.20 5.89
CA SER A 26 1.31 -22.08 4.99
C SER A 26 2.64 -21.37 4.80
N THR A 27 3.24 -21.50 3.62
CA THR A 27 4.31 -20.61 3.18
C THR A 27 3.70 -19.22 3.17
N GLU A 28 3.96 -18.45 4.21
CA GLU A 28 3.54 -17.07 4.30
C GLU A 28 4.19 -16.33 3.13
N ILE A 29 3.39 -16.00 2.11
CA ILE A 29 3.86 -15.27 0.94
C ILE A 29 4.21 -13.87 1.44
N LEU A 30 5.50 -13.61 1.61
CA LEU A 30 5.95 -12.35 2.15
C LEU A 30 5.64 -11.22 1.13
N PRO A 31 5.07 -10.08 1.56
CA PRO A 31 4.83 -8.96 0.68
C PRO A 31 6.12 -8.47 0.04
N THR A 32 6.08 -8.29 -1.27
CA THR A 32 7.21 -7.84 -2.10
C THR A 32 7.52 -6.35 -1.92
N TYR A 33 6.57 -5.59 -1.38
CA TYR A 33 6.68 -4.16 -1.19
C TYR A 33 6.35 -3.77 0.25
N ALA A 34 6.93 -2.66 0.72
CA ALA A 34 6.48 -1.96 1.92
C ALA A 34 6.53 -0.45 1.72
N ILE A 35 5.70 0.26 2.48
CA ILE A 35 5.59 1.72 2.44
C ILE A 35 5.53 2.29 3.86
N LEU A 36 6.19 3.42 4.09
CA LEU A 36 6.14 4.21 5.31
C LEU A 36 5.85 5.69 4.98
N PRO A 37 5.03 6.39 5.77
CA PRO A 37 4.75 7.81 5.55
C PRO A 37 5.99 8.65 5.87
N ALA A 38 6.18 9.79 5.22
CA ALA A 38 7.30 10.68 5.54
C ALA A 38 7.27 11.26 6.97
N SER A 39 6.12 11.26 7.64
CA SER A 39 5.97 11.68 9.04
C SER A 39 6.79 10.86 10.03
N ILE A 40 7.35 9.73 9.60
CA ILE A 40 8.31 8.94 10.37
C ILE A 40 9.65 9.65 10.61
N LEU A 41 9.97 10.71 9.85
CA LEU A 41 11.21 11.48 9.99
C LEU A 41 11.25 12.38 11.24
N ARG A 42 10.33 12.20 12.18
CA ARG A 42 10.32 12.94 13.45
C ARG A 42 11.57 12.62 14.27
N PRO A 43 12.18 13.62 14.94
CA PRO A 43 13.36 13.40 15.79
C PRO A 43 13.16 12.32 16.85
N GLU A 44 11.93 12.19 17.34
CA GLU A 44 11.55 11.27 18.42
C GLU A 44 11.42 9.81 17.95
N GLY A 45 11.47 9.57 16.63
CA GLY A 45 11.14 8.30 16.01
C GLY A 45 9.64 8.00 16.09
N VAL A 46 9.20 6.95 15.39
CA VAL A 46 7.82 6.45 15.48
C VAL A 46 7.85 5.00 15.92
N ALA A 47 6.96 4.65 16.84
CA ALA A 47 6.73 3.28 17.24
C ALA A 47 5.85 2.60 16.18
N ILE A 48 6.40 1.59 15.51
CA ILE A 48 5.62 0.74 14.61
C ILE A 48 5.97 -0.73 14.82
N PRO A 49 5.06 -1.67 14.52
CA PRO A 49 5.37 -3.10 14.58
C PRO A 49 6.56 -3.47 13.66
N ILE A 50 7.75 -3.65 14.24
CA ILE A 50 9.02 -3.79 13.50
C ILE A 50 9.17 -5.16 12.84
N GLN A 51 8.42 -6.17 13.30
CA GLN A 51 8.65 -7.59 13.00
C GLN A 51 8.68 -7.88 11.49
N ASN A 52 7.97 -7.09 10.68
CA ASN A 52 7.93 -7.26 9.22
C ASN A 52 8.79 -6.28 8.41
N LEU A 53 9.33 -5.23 9.03
CA LEU A 53 10.01 -4.15 8.30
C LEU A 53 11.53 -4.30 8.23
N SER A 54 12.12 -4.85 9.31
CA SER A 54 13.57 -5.07 9.42
C SER A 54 14.16 -6.01 8.36
N ARG A 55 13.33 -6.83 7.71
CA ARG A 55 13.76 -7.73 6.62
C ARG A 55 13.98 -7.03 5.29
N PHE A 56 13.39 -5.85 5.10
CA PHE A 56 13.49 -5.12 3.85
C PHE A 56 14.80 -4.35 3.80
N GLN A 57 15.56 -4.58 2.75
CA GLN A 57 16.78 -3.85 2.42
C GLN A 57 16.52 -2.90 1.25
N ASN A 58 17.37 -1.89 1.06
CA ASN A 58 17.31 -0.96 -0.09
C ASN A 58 16.03 -0.11 -0.11
N TRP A 59 15.77 0.55 1.02
CA TRP A 59 14.72 1.55 1.06
C TRP A 59 15.04 2.72 0.14
N HIS A 60 14.00 3.33 -0.41
CA HIS A 60 14.10 4.56 -1.17
C HIS A 60 13.11 5.58 -0.60
N GLY A 61 13.55 6.82 -0.43
CA GLY A 61 12.63 7.94 -0.24
C GLY A 61 12.09 8.38 -1.60
N LEU A 62 10.76 8.43 -1.73
CA LEU A 62 10.12 9.17 -2.81
C LEU A 62 10.20 10.66 -2.45
N VAL A 63 11.10 11.38 -3.09
CA VAL A 63 11.35 12.80 -2.82
C VAL A 63 10.91 13.63 -4.00
N CYS A 64 10.19 14.70 -3.72
CA CYS A 64 9.66 15.60 -4.73
C CYS A 64 10.16 17.01 -4.50
N ALA A 65 10.35 17.70 -5.62
CA ALA A 65 10.72 19.11 -5.73
C ALA A 65 9.81 19.78 -6.77
N ILE A 66 10.00 21.09 -6.97
CA ILE A 66 9.27 21.84 -8.00
C ILE A 66 9.46 21.31 -9.43
N ASN A 67 10.56 20.60 -9.68
CA ASN A 67 10.96 20.08 -10.99
C ASN A 67 10.65 18.59 -11.19
N GLY A 68 10.04 17.92 -10.22
CA GLY A 68 9.66 16.51 -10.33
C GLY A 68 9.93 15.70 -9.07
N CYS A 69 9.71 14.39 -9.16
CA CYS A 69 9.97 13.45 -8.08
C CYS A 69 11.04 12.43 -8.49
N GLU A 70 11.73 11.87 -7.52
CA GLU A 70 12.74 10.85 -7.72
C GLU A 70 12.81 9.87 -6.55
N PHE A 71 13.33 8.68 -6.82
CA PHE A 71 13.77 7.76 -5.78
C PHE A 71 15.20 8.06 -5.36
N ARG A 72 15.37 8.28 -4.07
CA ARG A 72 16.69 8.42 -3.45
C ARG A 72 16.92 7.32 -2.45
N PRO A 73 18.09 6.67 -2.46
CA PRO A 73 18.42 5.66 -1.48
C PRO A 73 18.17 6.13 -0.04
N ALA A 74 17.63 5.27 0.79
CA ALA A 74 17.38 5.52 2.20
C ALA A 74 17.84 4.30 3.01
N SER A 75 18.32 4.55 4.22
CA SER A 75 18.63 3.48 5.17
C SER A 75 17.77 3.67 6.41
N LEU A 76 17.02 2.64 6.77
CA LEU A 76 16.24 2.64 8.00
C LEU A 76 16.99 1.83 9.05
N ASN A 77 17.29 2.47 10.18
CA ASN A 77 17.79 1.76 11.36
C ASN A 77 16.61 1.50 12.29
N PHE A 78 16.49 0.25 12.71
CA PHE A 78 15.40 -0.20 13.57
C PHE A 78 15.97 -0.40 14.97
N ASP A 79 15.67 0.52 15.88
CA ASP A 79 16.07 0.41 17.27
C ASP A 79 14.93 -0.23 18.07
N LYS A 80 15.12 -1.49 18.45
CA LYS A 80 14.21 -2.13 19.41
C LYS A 80 14.42 -1.47 20.77
N GLN A 81 13.54 -0.56 21.15
CA GLN A 81 13.41 -0.19 22.55
C GLN A 81 12.52 -1.21 23.25
N PRO A 82 12.94 -1.78 24.39
CA PRO A 82 12.02 -2.53 25.23
C PRO A 82 10.89 -1.57 25.63
N ASP A 83 9.64 -2.00 25.45
CA ASP A 83 8.52 -1.31 26.06
C ASP A 83 8.72 -1.32 27.58
N SER A 84 8.32 -0.23 28.24
CA SER A 84 8.22 -0.13 29.70
C SER A 84 7.43 -1.29 30.35
N ASN A 85 6.55 -1.94 29.57
CA ASN A 85 5.75 -3.10 30.00
C ASN A 85 6.24 -4.45 29.46
N ASP A 86 7.45 -4.53 28.87
CA ASP A 86 8.04 -5.76 28.35
C ASP A 86 7.16 -6.48 27.29
N GLN A 87 6.25 -5.75 26.63
CA GLN A 87 5.43 -6.31 25.57
C GLN A 87 6.29 -6.59 24.32
N PRO A 88 6.35 -7.85 23.85
CA PRO A 88 7.13 -8.19 22.67
C PRO A 88 6.47 -7.63 21.41
N GLY A 89 7.03 -6.58 20.81
CA GLY A 89 6.58 -6.13 19.48
C GLY A 89 6.87 -4.67 19.13
N CYS A 90 7.11 -3.83 20.12
CA CYS A 90 7.26 -2.40 19.94
C CYS A 90 8.74 -2.05 19.77
N GLY A 91 9.06 -1.21 18.80
CA GLY A 91 10.38 -0.60 18.71
C GLY A 91 10.29 0.73 17.99
N LYS A 92 11.30 1.57 18.18
CA LYS A 92 11.40 2.86 17.51
C LYS A 92 12.20 2.70 16.23
N ILE A 93 11.80 3.44 15.20
CA ILE A 93 12.58 3.49 13.97
C ILE A 93 13.29 4.82 13.88
N HIS A 94 14.59 4.77 13.70
CA HIS A 94 15.44 5.90 13.38
C HIS A 94 15.85 5.82 11.91
N ILE A 95 15.45 6.81 11.13
CA ILE A 95 15.69 6.78 9.68
C ILE A 95 16.89 7.64 9.35
N HIS A 96 17.91 7.01 8.78
CA HIS A 96 19.09 7.67 8.27
C HIS A 96 18.95 7.82 6.76
N TYR A 97 18.44 8.98 6.37
CA TYR A 97 18.28 9.34 4.98
C TYR A 97 19.61 9.77 4.35
N LEU A 98 19.98 9.20 3.20
CA LEU A 98 21.22 9.54 2.47
C LEU A 98 20.83 10.10 1.09
N PRO A 99 21.19 11.34 0.73
CA PRO A 99 22.05 12.26 1.44
C PRO A 99 21.33 13.04 2.56
N LEU A 100 22.02 13.21 3.70
CA LEU A 100 21.58 13.97 4.88
C LEU A 100 21.33 15.46 4.60
N LYS A 101 21.69 15.96 3.42
CA LYS A 101 21.54 17.38 3.09
C LYS A 101 20.15 17.60 2.51
N LYS A 102 19.20 17.99 3.36
CA LYS A 102 17.92 18.56 2.94
C LYS A 102 18.21 19.69 1.95
N ILE A 103 17.83 19.50 0.69
CA ILE A 103 17.91 20.55 -0.31
C ILE A 103 16.66 21.42 -0.13
N GLU A 104 16.85 22.74 -0.15
CA GLU A 104 15.75 23.69 0.00
C GLU A 104 14.71 23.49 -1.11
N GLY A 105 13.43 23.46 -0.74
CA GLY A 105 12.32 23.23 -1.68
C GLY A 105 11.98 21.76 -1.96
N GLU A 106 12.66 20.81 -1.30
CA GLU A 106 12.34 19.39 -1.40
C GLU A 106 11.53 18.88 -0.21
N PHE A 107 10.69 17.89 -0.47
CA PHE A 107 9.89 17.19 0.53
C PHE A 107 9.82 15.70 0.20
N THR A 108 9.92 14.87 1.25
CA THR A 108 9.73 13.43 1.15
C THR A 108 8.25 13.13 1.23
N ILE A 109 7.76 12.30 0.32
CA ILE A 109 6.37 11.83 0.31
C ILE A 109 6.22 10.56 1.16
N ALA A 110 7.06 9.56 0.91
CA ALA A 110 7.02 8.26 1.54
C ALA A 110 8.39 7.57 1.43
N PHE A 111 8.60 6.56 2.28
CA PHE A 111 9.67 5.58 2.10
C PHE A 111 9.07 4.32 1.53
N ILE A 112 9.70 3.78 0.49
CA ILE A 112 9.21 2.64 -0.26
C ILE A 112 10.35 1.65 -0.42
N VAL A 113 10.03 0.38 -0.32
CA VAL A 113 10.89 -0.72 -0.72
C VAL A 113 10.10 -1.64 -1.63
N GLY A 114 10.76 -2.14 -2.68
CA GLY A 114 10.17 -2.95 -3.73
C GLY A 114 11.25 -3.67 -4.54
N ASN A 115 10.85 -4.69 -5.28
CA ASN A 115 11.78 -5.50 -6.06
C ASN A 115 12.20 -4.72 -7.32
N SER A 116 13.50 -4.35 -7.43
CA SER A 116 14.33 -3.86 -8.56
C SER A 116 13.77 -3.02 -9.74
N GLU A 117 12.47 -2.98 -9.99
CA GLU A 117 11.80 -2.26 -11.09
C GLU A 117 11.66 -0.76 -10.78
N VAL A 118 11.84 -0.38 -9.52
CA VAL A 118 11.96 1.00 -9.06
C VAL A 118 13.35 1.56 -9.42
N SER A 119 13.66 1.62 -10.73
CA SER A 119 15.02 1.93 -11.22
C SER A 119 15.19 3.37 -11.72
N SER A 120 14.10 4.15 -11.84
CA SER A 120 14.20 5.50 -12.35
C SER A 120 14.60 6.52 -11.28
N THR A 121 15.70 7.23 -11.56
CA THR A 121 16.13 8.42 -10.81
C THR A 121 15.25 9.64 -11.09
N GLN A 122 14.34 9.62 -12.08
CA GLN A 122 13.33 10.66 -12.21
C GLN A 122 11.99 10.04 -12.59
N LEU A 123 10.99 10.28 -11.75
CA LEU A 123 9.67 9.68 -11.89
C LEU A 123 8.74 10.67 -12.59
N PRO A 124 8.01 10.23 -13.63
CA PRO A 124 6.84 10.95 -14.08
C PRO A 124 5.88 11.11 -12.89
N SER A 125 5.70 12.33 -12.43
CA SER A 125 4.77 12.66 -11.36
C SER A 125 3.75 13.67 -11.88
N TRP A 126 2.48 13.32 -11.73
CA TRP A 126 1.35 14.10 -12.25
C TRP A 126 0.60 14.80 -11.12
N PHE A 127 0.72 14.31 -9.88
CA PHE A 127 0.14 14.94 -8.70
C PHE A 127 1.00 14.70 -7.45
N THR A 128 1.10 15.72 -6.59
CA THR A 128 1.60 15.60 -5.20
C THR A 128 0.74 16.45 -4.26
N SER A 129 0.55 16.00 -3.02
CA SER A 129 -0.25 16.74 -2.02
C SER A 129 0.39 18.05 -1.55
N HIS A 130 1.72 18.19 -1.65
CA HIS A 130 2.45 19.37 -1.21
C HIS A 130 2.54 20.46 -2.27
N THR A 131 2.52 20.07 -3.54
CA THR A 131 2.38 20.99 -4.68
C THR A 131 1.22 20.50 -5.52
N PRO A 132 -0.04 20.75 -5.12
CA PRO A 132 -1.21 20.43 -5.93
C PRO A 132 -1.22 21.32 -7.18
N ARG A 133 -0.34 21.00 -8.13
CA ARG A 133 -0.35 21.56 -9.46
C ARG A 133 -1.55 20.92 -10.15
N THR A 134 -2.54 21.73 -10.45
CA THR A 134 -3.69 21.39 -11.31
C THR A 134 -4.70 20.37 -10.78
N ALA A 135 -4.90 20.26 -9.47
CA ALA A 135 -6.21 19.76 -9.00
C ALA A 135 -7.25 20.82 -9.36
N LYS A 136 -7.90 20.64 -10.52
CA LYS A 136 -9.20 21.26 -10.75
C LYS A 136 -10.19 20.40 -9.99
N ASP A 137 -10.90 21.00 -9.05
CA ASP A 137 -12.13 20.39 -8.54
C ASP A 137 -12.89 19.86 -9.74
N ALA A 138 -13.27 18.59 -9.72
CA ALA A 138 -13.85 17.91 -10.89
C ALA A 138 -15.12 18.62 -11.43
N GLU A 139 -15.66 19.57 -10.67
CA GLU A 139 -16.62 20.64 -10.98
C GLU A 139 -16.88 21.41 -9.67
N ASN A 140 -17.41 22.65 -9.73
CA ASN A 140 -17.76 23.47 -8.55
C ASN A 140 -18.55 22.64 -7.51
N GLY A 141 -17.97 22.44 -6.33
CA GLY A 141 -18.61 21.72 -5.20
C GLY A 141 -18.39 20.21 -5.16
N SER A 142 -17.57 19.64 -6.06
CA SER A 142 -17.19 18.23 -6.00
C SER A 142 -15.84 18.02 -5.31
N LEU A 143 -15.74 16.99 -4.48
CA LEU A 143 -14.49 16.54 -3.84
C LEU A 143 -13.62 15.70 -4.81
N GLY A 144 -13.76 15.82 -6.12
CA GLY A 144 -13.04 14.98 -7.09
C GLY A 144 -11.71 15.60 -7.55
N ILE A 145 -10.70 14.75 -7.79
CA ILE A 145 -9.42 15.16 -8.42
C ILE A 145 -9.36 14.56 -9.82
N THR A 146 -8.98 15.36 -10.82
CA THR A 146 -8.63 14.87 -12.16
C THR A 146 -7.12 14.83 -12.33
N ILE A 147 -6.61 13.70 -12.80
CA ILE A 147 -5.20 13.41 -13.05
C ILE A 147 -5.06 13.11 -14.54
N SER A 148 -4.41 14.01 -15.28
CA SER A 148 -4.14 13.81 -16.71
C SER A 148 -2.89 12.97 -16.88
N THR A 149 -3.06 11.78 -17.46
CA THR A 149 -1.96 10.85 -17.74
C THR A 149 -1.60 10.91 -19.23
N PRO A 150 -0.31 10.82 -19.63
CA PRO A 150 0.09 10.83 -21.03
C PRO A 150 -0.45 9.65 -21.85
N THR A 151 -0.65 8.50 -21.21
CA THR A 151 -0.93 7.22 -21.88
C THR A 151 -2.37 6.73 -21.71
N GLN A 152 -3.01 7.01 -20.56
CA GLN A 152 -4.37 6.55 -20.24
C GLN A 152 -5.42 7.65 -20.37
N GLY A 153 -5.00 8.89 -20.68
CA GLY A 153 -5.87 10.07 -20.68
C GLY A 153 -6.20 10.52 -19.27
N ASP A 154 -7.34 11.18 -19.10
CA ASP A 154 -7.80 11.66 -17.80
C ASP A 154 -8.31 10.49 -16.93
N VAL A 155 -7.76 10.42 -15.72
CA VAL A 155 -8.19 9.54 -14.64
C VAL A 155 -8.74 10.41 -13.51
N HIS A 156 -9.87 10.02 -12.95
CA HIS A 156 -10.56 10.78 -11.91
C HIS A 156 -10.56 9.99 -10.61
N LEU A 157 -10.17 10.65 -9.53
CA LEU A 157 -10.32 10.16 -8.17
C LEU A 157 -11.55 10.82 -7.55
N VAL A 158 -12.61 10.05 -7.35
CA VAL A 158 -13.94 10.57 -7.01
C VAL A 158 -14.47 9.89 -5.74
N PRO A 159 -14.65 10.61 -4.63
CA PRO A 159 -15.39 10.10 -3.49
C PRO A 159 -16.90 10.16 -3.78
N ARG A 160 -17.62 9.06 -3.52
CA ARG A 160 -19.08 8.97 -3.68
C ARG A 160 -19.73 8.40 -2.43
N TRP A 161 -20.86 8.99 -2.04
CA TRP A 161 -21.70 8.48 -0.95
C TRP A 161 -22.37 7.18 -1.38
N ASN A 162 -22.27 6.17 -0.52
CA ASN A 162 -22.92 4.87 -0.67
C ASN A 162 -23.78 4.58 0.56
N LYS A 163 -24.85 3.81 0.35
CA LYS A 163 -25.74 3.36 1.41
C LYS A 163 -25.92 1.84 1.35
N ARG A 164 -25.73 1.14 2.47
CA ARG A 164 -25.99 -0.30 2.60
C ARG A 164 -26.56 -0.57 3.98
N ASN A 165 -27.71 -1.25 4.07
CA ASN A 165 -28.33 -1.65 5.33
C ASN A 165 -28.42 -0.53 6.39
N ASN A 166 -28.88 0.66 5.98
CA ASN A 166 -28.94 1.91 6.77
C ASN A 166 -27.60 2.59 7.11
N ASP A 167 -26.46 1.95 6.85
CA ASP A 167 -25.16 2.59 6.98
C ASP A 167 -24.85 3.46 5.75
N THR A 168 -24.43 4.70 6.01
CA THR A 168 -23.96 5.64 4.98
C THR A 168 -22.46 5.78 5.11
N TYR A 169 -21.74 5.53 4.03
CA TYR A 169 -20.28 5.60 3.99
C TYR A 169 -19.83 6.22 2.68
N LEU A 170 -18.62 6.79 2.70
CA LEU A 170 -18.01 7.36 1.51
C LEU A 170 -17.07 6.31 0.90
N THR A 171 -17.11 6.13 -0.42
CA THR A 171 -16.19 5.22 -1.13
C THR A 171 -15.39 6.02 -2.13
N LEU A 172 -14.09 5.77 -2.15
CA LEU A 172 -13.19 6.37 -3.12
C LEU A 172 -13.16 5.51 -4.38
N TYR A 173 -13.42 6.14 -5.52
CA TYR A 173 -13.33 5.50 -6.81
C TYR A 173 -12.19 6.09 -7.63
N LEU A 174 -11.48 5.23 -8.35
CA LEU A 174 -10.64 5.60 -9.48
C LEU A 174 -11.43 5.33 -10.75
N GLU A 175 -11.53 6.30 -11.65
CA GLU A 175 -12.43 6.22 -12.81
C GLU A 175 -11.75 6.79 -14.06
N ASN A 176 -12.01 6.19 -15.21
CA ASN A 176 -11.76 6.81 -16.51
C ASN A 176 -12.94 6.53 -17.45
N LYS A 177 -12.84 6.92 -18.73
CA LYS A 177 -13.93 6.71 -19.71
C LYS A 177 -14.32 5.23 -19.93
N LYS A 178 -13.46 4.29 -19.59
CA LYS A 178 -13.62 2.85 -19.86
C LYS A 178 -14.00 2.05 -18.62
N GLN A 179 -13.54 2.47 -17.44
CA GLN A 179 -13.66 1.66 -16.23
C GLN A 179 -13.72 2.48 -14.95
N ARG A 180 -14.29 1.87 -13.91
CA ARG A 180 -14.39 2.38 -12.54
C ARG A 180 -13.94 1.29 -11.58
N GLN A 181 -13.03 1.63 -10.68
CA GLN A 181 -12.51 0.76 -9.63
C GLN A 181 -12.73 1.41 -8.25
N SER A 182 -13.17 0.64 -7.27
CA SER A 182 -13.24 1.09 -5.87
C SER A 182 -11.88 0.91 -5.20
N LEU A 183 -11.31 1.97 -4.63
CA LEU A 183 -10.03 1.91 -3.89
C LEU A 183 -10.22 1.69 -2.37
N GLY A 184 -11.44 1.86 -1.87
CA GLY A 184 -11.76 1.60 -0.47
C GLY A 184 -12.77 2.59 0.11
N ARG A 185 -13.06 2.41 1.40
CA ARG A 185 -14.00 3.25 2.13
C ARG A 185 -13.26 4.35 2.88
N ILE A 186 -13.93 5.47 3.06
CA ILE A 186 -13.52 6.55 3.94
C ILE A 186 -14.52 6.56 5.09
N SER A 187 -14.03 6.56 6.32
CA SER A 187 -14.90 6.55 7.50
C SER A 187 -15.69 7.86 7.59
N LEU A 188 -16.91 7.77 8.12
CA LEU A 188 -17.76 8.96 8.33
C LEU A 188 -17.13 9.93 9.34
N GLU A 189 -16.40 9.41 10.32
CA GLU A 189 -15.64 10.19 11.28
C GLU A 189 -14.64 11.13 10.61
N ALA A 190 -13.85 10.60 9.67
CA ALA A 190 -12.89 11.42 8.95
C ALA A 190 -13.57 12.47 8.08
N VAL A 191 -14.69 12.13 7.44
CA VAL A 191 -15.51 13.11 6.70
C VAL A 191 -15.97 14.24 7.63
N ASN A 192 -16.46 13.91 8.82
CA ASN A 192 -16.93 14.88 9.81
C ASN A 192 -15.80 15.76 10.38
N ALA A 193 -14.56 15.27 10.39
CA ALA A 193 -13.38 16.02 10.83
C ALA A 193 -12.90 17.09 9.82
N GLY A 194 -13.64 17.36 8.74
CA GLY A 194 -13.29 18.41 7.77
C GLY A 194 -12.38 17.93 6.63
N PHE A 195 -12.52 16.67 6.27
CA PHE A 195 -11.83 15.97 5.19
C PHE A 195 -11.66 16.77 3.88
N LYS A 196 -10.44 16.82 3.36
CA LYS A 196 -10.15 17.31 2.01
C LYS A 196 -9.64 16.18 1.12
N THR A 197 -9.96 16.20 -0.16
CA THR A 197 -9.50 15.16 -1.11
C THR A 197 -7.97 15.15 -1.26
N SER A 198 -7.31 16.29 -1.04
CA SER A 198 -5.85 16.40 -0.94
C SER A 198 -5.26 15.60 0.21
N ASP A 199 -6.05 15.25 1.23
CA ASP A 199 -5.62 14.44 2.37
C ASP A 199 -5.65 12.93 2.00
N ILE A 200 -6.38 12.56 0.95
CA ILE A 200 -6.48 11.18 0.45
C ILE A 200 -5.36 10.87 -0.53
N LEU A 201 -5.24 11.68 -1.58
CA LEU A 201 -4.26 11.44 -2.63
C LEU A 201 -2.96 12.09 -2.19
N ILE A 202 -1.94 11.28 -1.95
CA ILE A 202 -0.63 11.78 -1.54
C ILE A 202 0.25 12.01 -2.77
N TRP A 203 0.21 11.08 -3.71
CA TRP A 203 1.00 11.12 -4.94
C TRP A 203 0.32 10.32 -6.06
N ALA A 204 0.48 10.80 -7.29
CA ALA A 204 0.16 10.03 -8.49
C ALA A 204 1.25 10.24 -9.56
N GLY A 205 1.58 9.18 -10.27
CA GLY A 205 2.61 9.18 -11.31
C GLY A 205 2.81 7.80 -11.91
N ASP A 206 3.99 7.54 -12.45
CA ASP A 206 4.43 6.26 -12.99
C ASP A 206 5.67 5.82 -12.20
N MET A 207 5.47 4.94 -11.24
CA MET A 207 6.46 4.52 -10.25
C MET A 207 7.32 3.37 -10.76
N ASP A 208 6.70 2.42 -11.47
CA ASP A 208 7.35 1.22 -11.99
C ASP A 208 7.76 1.32 -13.47
N GLY A 209 7.45 2.43 -14.12
CA GLY A 209 7.91 2.75 -15.47
C GLY A 209 7.11 2.05 -16.58
N ASP A 210 5.94 1.48 -16.26
CA ASP A 210 5.09 0.80 -17.23
C ASP A 210 4.25 1.79 -18.07
N GLY A 211 4.39 3.10 -17.79
CA GLY A 211 3.70 4.18 -18.46
C GLY A 211 2.29 4.44 -17.93
N LYS A 212 1.80 3.72 -16.93
CA LYS A 212 0.43 3.84 -16.39
C LYS A 212 0.44 4.46 -15.00
N ILE A 213 -0.76 4.75 -14.49
CA ILE A 213 -0.94 5.43 -13.21
C ILE A 213 -0.71 4.51 -12.02
N ASP A 214 0.15 4.98 -11.12
CA ASP A 214 0.39 4.48 -9.79
C ASP A 214 -0.02 5.54 -8.77
N LEU A 215 -0.41 5.08 -7.58
CA LEU A 215 -0.98 5.97 -6.55
C LEU A 215 -0.38 5.69 -5.17
N ILE A 216 -0.24 6.74 -4.39
CA ILE A 216 -0.14 6.64 -2.94
C ILE A 216 -1.37 7.33 -2.35
N THR A 217 -2.16 6.59 -1.58
CA THR A 217 -3.37 7.13 -0.95
C THR A 217 -3.43 6.87 0.55
N ARG A 218 -4.17 7.72 1.27
CA ARG A 218 -4.61 7.48 2.65
C ARG A 218 -6.05 6.96 2.62
N VAL A 219 -6.19 5.64 2.53
CA VAL A 219 -7.48 4.94 2.49
C VAL A 219 -7.31 3.59 3.19
N GLY A 220 -8.24 3.26 4.09
CA GLY A 220 -8.26 2.00 4.84
C GLY A 220 -9.62 1.30 4.76
N SER A 221 -9.68 0.08 5.29
CA SER A 221 -10.94 -0.70 5.37
C SER A 221 -11.95 -0.07 6.34
N GLU A 222 -11.46 0.59 7.41
CA GLU A 222 -12.31 1.10 8.51
C GLU A 222 -11.93 2.50 9.00
N THR A 223 -10.66 2.90 8.91
CA THR A 223 -10.19 4.27 9.22
C THR A 223 -9.25 4.79 8.13
N PRO A 224 -9.30 6.08 7.77
CA PRO A 224 -8.43 6.66 6.73
C PRO A 224 -7.01 6.98 7.21
N THR A 225 -6.53 6.28 8.23
CA THR A 225 -5.14 6.40 8.68
C THR A 225 -4.18 5.48 7.94
N GLY A 226 -4.70 4.50 7.18
CA GLY A 226 -3.88 3.57 6.43
C GLY A 226 -3.27 4.18 5.16
N LEU A 227 -1.95 4.04 4.99
CA LEU A 227 -1.25 4.42 3.76
C LEU A 227 -1.22 3.23 2.80
N ARG A 228 -1.61 3.43 1.54
CA ARG A 228 -1.61 2.39 0.51
C ARG A 228 -0.80 2.82 -0.70
N LEU A 229 0.04 1.90 -1.17
CA LEU A 229 0.71 1.96 -2.45
C LEU A 229 -0.06 1.11 -3.46
N TRP A 230 -0.44 1.74 -4.56
CA TRP A 230 -1.14 1.12 -5.67
C TRP A 230 -0.24 1.15 -6.90
N LEU A 231 0.00 -0.01 -7.50
CA LEU A 231 0.77 -0.14 -8.73
C LEU A 231 -0.10 -0.71 -9.85
N SER A 232 0.00 -0.12 -11.02
CA SER A 232 -0.65 -0.58 -12.23
C SER A 232 -0.14 -1.95 -12.68
N SER A 233 1.12 -2.28 -12.42
CA SER A 233 1.70 -3.63 -12.63
C SER A 233 1.14 -4.71 -11.71
N LYS A 234 0.43 -4.34 -10.65
CA LYS A 234 -0.20 -5.26 -9.68
C LYS A 234 -1.69 -5.43 -9.87
N ARG A 235 -2.29 -4.79 -10.87
CA ARG A 235 -3.73 -4.83 -11.10
C ARG A 235 -4.21 -6.23 -11.52
N ASP A 236 -5.46 -6.53 -11.16
CA ASP A 236 -6.21 -7.61 -11.80
C ASP A 236 -6.74 -7.19 -13.19
N GLU A 237 -7.27 -8.15 -13.96
CA GLU A 237 -7.69 -7.96 -15.37
C GLU A 237 -8.69 -6.79 -15.58
N ASN A 238 -9.53 -6.52 -14.58
CA ASN A 238 -10.59 -5.50 -14.64
C ASN A 238 -10.31 -4.27 -13.76
N GLU A 239 -9.06 -4.10 -13.34
CA GLU A 239 -8.64 -3.01 -12.48
C GLU A 239 -7.70 -2.05 -13.20
N MET A 240 -7.56 -0.83 -12.66
CA MET A 240 -6.55 0.13 -13.09
C MET A 240 -5.23 -0.09 -12.37
N VAL A 241 -5.31 -0.37 -11.07
CA VAL A 241 -4.19 -0.52 -10.14
C VAL A 241 -4.47 -1.65 -9.16
N GLY A 242 -3.44 -2.33 -8.68
CA GLY A 242 -3.55 -3.29 -7.58
C GLY A 242 -2.79 -2.82 -6.34
N VAL A 243 -3.18 -3.32 -5.17
CA VAL A 243 -2.48 -3.01 -3.91
C VAL A 243 -1.10 -3.65 -3.92
N ALA A 244 -0.05 -2.83 -3.89
CA ALA A 244 1.33 -3.30 -3.78
C ALA A 244 1.79 -3.37 -2.33
N ALA A 245 1.44 -2.35 -1.53
CA ALA A 245 1.73 -2.30 -0.10
C ALA A 245 0.64 -1.57 0.67
N THR A 246 0.43 -1.99 1.92
CA THR A 246 -0.44 -1.32 2.87
C THR A 246 0.28 -1.16 4.20
N LEU A 247 0.16 0.01 4.79
CA LEU A 247 0.46 0.26 6.18
C LEU A 247 -0.86 0.59 6.89
N GLU A 248 -1.43 -0.38 7.60
CA GLU A 248 -2.64 -0.18 8.42
C GLU A 248 -2.27 0.17 9.86
N ASN A 249 -3.22 0.76 10.60
CA ASN A 249 -3.06 1.14 12.01
C ASN A 249 -1.87 2.08 12.30
N TRP A 250 -1.60 2.99 11.38
CA TRP A 250 -0.78 4.16 11.70
C TRP A 250 -1.58 5.07 12.61
N ILE A 251 -1.14 5.22 13.85
CA ILE A 251 -1.64 6.25 14.77
C ILE A 251 -0.53 7.29 14.86
N ASP A 252 -0.82 8.54 14.50
CA ASP A 252 0.08 9.64 14.86
C ASP A 252 0.13 9.68 16.40
N ILE A 253 1.27 9.36 16.98
CA ILE A 253 1.46 9.14 18.44
C ILE A 253 1.45 10.47 19.21
N GLU A 254 0.49 11.35 18.96
CA GLU A 254 0.19 12.47 19.86
C GLU A 254 -0.82 12.08 20.95
N GLU A 255 -1.53 10.95 20.83
CA GLU A 255 -2.70 10.67 21.69
C GLU A 255 -2.77 9.30 22.37
N GLN A 256 -1.77 8.43 22.23
CA GLN A 256 -1.73 7.20 23.05
C GLN A 256 -0.48 7.12 23.92
N GLU A 257 -0.70 7.26 25.23
CA GLU A 257 0.13 6.65 26.25
C GLU A 257 -0.02 5.13 26.13
N GLY A 258 0.75 4.52 25.23
CA GLY A 258 0.75 3.08 25.06
C GLY A 258 1.00 2.71 23.61
N CYS A 259 2.10 2.00 23.38
CA CYS A 259 2.01 0.87 22.47
C CYS A 259 1.34 -0.30 23.19
#